data_AF-A0A4Q6XJY3-F1
#
_entry.id   AF-A0A4Q6XJY3-F1
#
_cell.length_a   1.000
_cell.length_b   1.000
_cell.length_c   1.000
_cell.angle_alpha   90.00
_cell.angle_beta   90.00
_cell.angle_gamma   90.00
#
_symmetry.space_group_name_H-M   'P 1'
#
loop_
_entity.id
_entity.type
_entity.pdbx_description
1 polymer ?
#
loop_
_entity_poly.entity_id
_entity_poly.type
_entity_poly.pdbx_seq_one_letter_code
_entity_poly.pdbx_strand_id
1 'polypeptide(L)'
;MKKLAYSLGLSLIFLAGCSSVAYKGDMKTHQSDAVTIEFVGNGTYSVPQQQGTVSLYAVEKRMADVPATLIQQKKVQVSQVPFTVDFTVPADHKKLIQPTVRGDAEITYYVTWESATQNLTGKDAIVIDYDRKFPRVKLGSGKQQIYLR
;
A
#
# COMPACT_ATOMS: atom_id res chain seq x y z
N MET A 1 76.68 27.36 15.71
CA MET A 1 76.82 28.80 15.40
C MET A 1 76.01 29.13 14.15
N LYS A 2 75.21 30.22 14.22
CA LYS A 2 74.76 31.11 13.13
C LYS A 2 73.89 30.50 11.99
N LYS A 3 72.58 30.79 11.92
CA LYS A 3 71.84 31.99 11.40
C LYS A 3 71.29 31.67 9.98
N LEU A 4 69.95 31.64 9.80
CA LEU A 4 69.08 32.60 9.06
C LEU A 4 69.43 32.69 7.54
N ALA A 5 68.54 32.65 6.56
CA ALA A 5 67.14 33.07 6.47
C ALA A 5 66.43 32.54 5.19
N TYR A 6 65.10 32.52 5.26
CA TYR A 6 64.03 32.70 4.25
C TYR A 6 64.34 32.82 2.74
N SER A 7 63.51 32.15 1.93
CA SER A 7 62.79 32.83 0.84
C SER A 7 61.48 32.11 0.47
N LEU A 8 60.45 32.93 0.26
CA LEU A 8 59.11 32.60 -0.21
C LEU A 8 59.10 31.81 -1.53
N GLY A 9 58.13 30.91 -1.64
CA GLY A 9 57.66 30.35 -2.91
C GLY A 9 56.17 30.04 -2.81
N LEU A 10 55.35 31.04 -3.10
CA LEU A 10 53.90 30.92 -3.24
C LEU A 10 53.59 30.09 -4.49
N SER A 11 52.89 28.96 -4.35
CA SER A 11 52.21 28.31 -5.47
C SER A 11 50.91 27.68 -4.98
N LEU A 12 49.83 28.40 -5.26
CA LEU A 12 48.46 27.93 -5.27
C LEU A 12 48.28 27.06 -6.51
N ILE A 13 47.99 25.76 -6.32
CA ILE A 13 47.33 24.96 -7.34
C ILE A 13 46.09 24.36 -6.69
N PHE A 14 44.95 24.92 -7.06
CA PHE A 14 43.62 24.37 -6.80
C PHE A 14 43.49 23.07 -7.60
N LEU A 15 43.57 21.91 -6.94
CA LEU A 15 43.09 20.67 -7.52
C LEU A 15 41.62 20.52 -7.17
N ALA A 16 40.79 20.65 -8.21
CA ALA A 16 39.35 20.48 -8.19
C ALA A 16 38.95 19.18 -7.47
N GLY A 17 38.20 19.34 -6.39
CA GLY A 17 37.43 18.24 -5.82
C GLY A 17 36.30 17.88 -6.77
N CYS A 18 36.47 16.84 -7.57
CA CYS A 18 35.35 16.07 -8.09
C CYS A 18 34.85 15.14 -6.97
N SER A 19 34.36 15.70 -5.88
CA SER A 19 33.33 15.02 -5.10
C SER A 19 32.09 15.02 -5.98
N SER A 20 31.89 13.95 -6.73
CA SER A 20 30.58 13.61 -7.26
C SER A 20 29.66 13.48 -6.06
N VAL A 21 29.01 14.59 -5.72
CA VAL A 21 27.75 14.55 -4.99
C VAL A 21 26.88 13.68 -5.86
N ALA A 22 26.76 12.41 -5.48
CA ALA A 22 25.71 11.56 -5.97
C ALA A 22 24.43 12.30 -5.64
N TYR A 23 23.88 13.01 -6.63
CA TYR A 23 22.49 13.37 -6.64
C TYR A 23 21.78 12.03 -6.43
N LYS A 24 21.34 11.80 -5.20
CA LYS A 24 20.10 11.07 -4.97
C LYS A 24 19.02 11.90 -5.66
N GLY A 25 19.00 11.85 -6.99
CA GLY A 25 17.75 11.87 -7.68
C GLY A 25 17.00 10.69 -7.08
N ASP A 26 15.88 10.97 -6.43
CA ASP A 26 14.88 9.96 -6.15
C ASP A 26 14.53 9.32 -7.50
N MET A 27 15.31 8.33 -7.93
CA MET A 27 14.78 7.23 -8.70
C MET A 27 13.74 6.63 -7.77
N LYS A 28 12.51 7.14 -7.87
CA LYS A 28 11.32 6.38 -7.53
C LYS A 28 11.41 5.13 -8.40
N THR A 29 12.12 4.12 -7.90
CA THR A 29 11.87 2.76 -8.29
C THR A 29 10.37 2.60 -8.21
N HIS A 30 9.74 2.28 -9.34
CA HIS A 30 8.34 1.89 -9.43
C HIS A 30 8.18 0.60 -8.62
N GLN A 31 8.29 0.71 -7.30
CA GLN A 31 8.21 -0.38 -6.37
C GLN A 31 6.73 -0.64 -6.18
N SER A 32 6.31 -1.88 -6.45
CA SER A 32 4.95 -2.31 -6.15
C SER A 32 4.71 -2.19 -4.66
N ASP A 33 3.65 -1.49 -4.28
CA ASP A 33 3.28 -1.39 -2.89
C ASP A 33 2.58 -2.67 -2.45
N ALA A 34 3.04 -3.24 -1.34
CA ALA A 34 2.35 -4.35 -0.68
C ALA A 34 1.29 -3.80 0.28
N VAL A 35 0.16 -4.50 0.38
CA VAL A 35 -0.83 -4.28 1.44
C VAL A 35 -1.29 -5.61 2.00
N THR A 36 -1.16 -5.77 3.30
CA THR A 36 -1.60 -6.96 4.03
C THR A 36 -2.87 -6.62 4.80
N ILE A 37 -3.94 -7.36 4.55
CA ILE A 37 -5.25 -7.17 5.19
C ILE A 37 -5.57 -8.36 6.06
N GLU A 38 -5.87 -8.12 7.32
CA GLU A 38 -6.34 -9.12 8.27
C GLU A 38 -7.83 -8.87 8.57
N PHE A 39 -8.67 -9.84 8.23
CA PHE A 39 -10.10 -9.80 8.54
C PHE A 39 -10.29 -10.36 9.95
N VAL A 40 -10.81 -9.54 10.87
CA VAL A 40 -10.89 -9.84 12.31
C VAL A 40 -12.32 -9.68 12.82
N GLY A 41 -12.79 -10.64 13.61
CA GLY A 41 -14.06 -10.49 14.36
C GLY A 41 -13.80 -10.18 15.84
N ASN A 42 -14.79 -10.47 16.69
CA ASN A 42 -14.70 -10.26 18.15
C ASN A 42 -13.82 -11.31 18.88
N GLY A 43 -13.20 -12.21 18.14
CA GLY A 43 -12.33 -13.26 18.65
C GLY A 43 -11.91 -14.20 17.53
N THR A 44 -11.33 -15.34 17.90
CA THR A 44 -11.04 -16.42 16.96
C THR A 44 -12.22 -17.38 16.91
N TYR A 45 -12.70 -17.71 15.72
CA TYR A 45 -13.80 -18.66 15.52
C TYR A 45 -13.68 -19.36 14.16
N SER A 46 -14.19 -20.58 14.09
CA SER A 46 -14.29 -21.34 12.84
C SER A 46 -15.56 -20.99 12.08
N VAL A 47 -15.46 -21.03 10.76
CA VAL A 47 -16.60 -20.92 9.83
C VAL A 47 -16.61 -22.15 8.93
N PRO A 48 -17.75 -22.54 8.33
CA PRO A 48 -17.74 -23.55 7.28
C PRO A 48 -16.75 -23.17 6.18
N GLN A 49 -15.98 -24.14 5.70
CA GLN A 49 -15.00 -23.90 4.65
C GLN A 49 -15.70 -23.30 3.43
N GLN A 50 -15.31 -22.08 3.08
CA GLN A 50 -15.90 -21.32 1.97
C GLN A 50 -14.79 -20.70 1.12
N GLN A 51 -15.04 -20.64 -0.18
CA GLN A 51 -14.23 -19.83 -1.08
C GLN A 51 -14.84 -18.44 -1.16
N GLY A 52 -14.01 -17.41 -1.30
CA GLY A 52 -14.49 -16.07 -1.56
C GLY A 52 -13.45 -15.22 -2.26
N THR A 53 -13.86 -14.03 -2.65
CA THR A 53 -13.03 -13.05 -3.34
C THR A 53 -12.85 -11.84 -2.44
N VAL A 54 -11.58 -11.48 -2.19
CA VAL A 54 -11.23 -10.17 -1.63
C VAL A 54 -10.84 -9.26 -2.78
N SER A 55 -11.49 -8.11 -2.86
CA SER A 55 -11.27 -7.13 -3.93
C SER A 55 -10.76 -5.82 -3.34
N LEU A 56 -9.64 -5.34 -3.87
CA LEU A 56 -9.06 -4.04 -3.56
C LEU A 56 -9.50 -3.04 -4.62
N TYR A 57 -10.09 -1.95 -4.18
CA TYR A 57 -10.55 -0.88 -5.04
C TYR A 57 -9.91 0.45 -4.68
N ALA A 58 -9.98 1.41 -5.61
CA ALA A 58 -9.46 2.74 -5.44
C ALA A 58 -10.39 3.82 -6.01
N VAL A 59 -10.38 4.99 -5.39
CA VAL A 59 -11.09 6.19 -5.86
C VAL A 59 -10.29 7.43 -5.54
N GLU A 60 -10.31 8.42 -6.43
CA GLU A 60 -9.80 9.74 -6.08
C GLU A 60 -10.73 10.42 -5.07
N LYS A 61 -10.17 10.86 -3.96
CA LYS A 61 -10.91 11.40 -2.80
C LYS A 61 -11.78 12.62 -3.12
N ARG A 62 -11.45 13.36 -4.18
CA ARG A 62 -12.13 14.61 -4.58
C ARG A 62 -13.25 14.39 -5.60
N MET A 63 -13.39 13.17 -6.12
CA MET A 63 -14.46 12.85 -7.06
C MET A 63 -15.74 12.49 -6.30
N ALA A 64 -16.83 13.19 -6.60
CA ALA A 64 -18.15 12.89 -6.11
C ALA A 64 -18.86 11.92 -7.06
N ASP A 65 -19.71 11.05 -6.51
CA ASP A 65 -20.64 10.20 -7.26
C ASP A 65 -20.00 9.28 -8.31
N VAL A 66 -18.70 8.98 -8.17
CA VAL A 66 -18.00 8.03 -9.03
C VAL A 66 -17.98 6.64 -8.38
N PRO A 67 -18.27 5.58 -9.15
CA PRO A 67 -18.01 4.24 -8.69
C PRO A 67 -16.50 4.07 -8.60
N ALA A 68 -16.09 3.28 -7.63
CA ALA A 68 -14.69 3.16 -7.36
C ALA A 68 -14.10 1.91 -8.02
N THR A 69 -12.87 2.05 -8.50
CA THR A 69 -12.30 1.20 -9.54
C THR A 69 -11.61 -0.01 -8.94
N LEU A 70 -11.88 -1.20 -9.48
CA LEU A 70 -11.19 -2.42 -9.10
C LEU A 70 -9.71 -2.33 -9.50
N ILE A 71 -8.82 -2.48 -8.53
CA ILE A 71 -7.36 -2.49 -8.75
C ILE A 71 -6.85 -3.93 -8.81
N GLN A 72 -7.29 -4.77 -7.88
CA GLN A 72 -6.86 -6.16 -7.80
C GLN A 72 -7.89 -6.99 -7.06
N GLN A 73 -7.93 -8.28 -7.34
CA GLN A 73 -8.76 -9.25 -6.63
C GLN A 73 -7.97 -10.52 -6.36
N LYS A 74 -8.29 -11.20 -5.25
CA LYS A 74 -7.75 -12.51 -4.90
C LYS A 74 -8.86 -13.44 -4.44
N LYS A 75 -8.87 -14.64 -5.01
CA LYS A 75 -9.67 -15.75 -4.49
C LYS A 75 -8.92 -16.40 -3.33
N VAL A 76 -9.64 -16.65 -2.24
CA VAL A 76 -9.09 -17.29 -1.04
C VAL A 76 -10.07 -18.33 -0.50
N GLN A 77 -9.53 -19.34 0.17
CA GLN A 77 -10.30 -20.33 0.90
C GLN A 77 -10.17 -20.04 2.40
N VAL A 78 -11.30 -19.98 3.09
CA VAL A 78 -11.38 -19.58 4.50
C VAL A 78 -12.21 -20.60 5.27
N SER A 79 -11.71 -21.03 6.42
CA SER A 79 -12.41 -21.88 7.39
C SER A 79 -12.31 -21.35 8.84
N GLN A 80 -11.63 -20.20 9.01
CA GLN A 80 -11.41 -19.59 10.32
C GLN A 80 -11.24 -18.08 10.19
N VAL A 81 -11.69 -17.36 11.21
CA VAL A 81 -11.39 -15.95 11.46
C VAL A 81 -10.49 -15.85 12.70
N PRO A 82 -9.43 -15.02 12.70
CA PRO A 82 -9.03 -14.13 11.60
C PRO A 82 -8.35 -14.86 10.44
N PHE A 83 -8.39 -14.23 9.26
CA PHE A 83 -7.63 -14.65 8.09
C PHE A 83 -6.95 -13.45 7.41
N THR A 84 -5.88 -13.70 6.67
CA THR A 84 -5.06 -12.65 6.05
C THR A 84 -5.03 -12.78 4.53
N VAL A 85 -5.05 -11.64 3.84
CA VAL A 85 -4.85 -11.54 2.39
C VAL A 85 -3.81 -10.47 2.07
N ASP A 86 -2.78 -10.86 1.33
CA ASP A 86 -1.76 -9.95 0.82
C ASP A 86 -2.08 -9.53 -0.61
N PHE A 87 -1.93 -8.24 -0.94
CA PHE A 87 -1.94 -7.74 -2.30
C PHE A 87 -0.58 -7.16 -2.67
N THR A 88 -0.22 -7.35 -3.94
CA THR A 88 0.94 -6.71 -4.56
C THR A 88 0.39 -5.75 -5.60
N VAL A 89 0.31 -4.48 -5.23
CA VAL A 89 -0.35 -3.45 -6.04
C VAL A 89 0.62 -2.99 -7.13
N PRO A 90 0.19 -2.95 -8.41
CA PRO A 90 1.02 -2.46 -9.50
C PRO A 90 1.53 -1.05 -9.22
N ALA A 91 2.81 -0.78 -9.50
CA ALA A 91 3.40 0.53 -9.24
C ALA A 91 2.75 1.68 -10.05
N ASP A 92 2.05 1.35 -11.14
CA ASP A 92 1.29 2.30 -11.95
C ASP A 92 -0.24 2.14 -11.79
N HIS A 93 -0.70 1.60 -10.65
CA HIS A 93 -2.12 1.40 -10.34
C HIS A 93 -2.99 2.65 -10.57
N LYS A 94 -2.43 3.87 -10.47
CA LYS A 94 -3.17 5.12 -10.70
C LYS A 94 -3.73 5.20 -12.13
N LYS A 95 -3.04 4.59 -13.10
CA LYS A 95 -3.50 4.52 -14.50
C LYS A 95 -4.71 3.61 -14.68
N LEU A 96 -4.98 2.72 -13.72
CA LEU A 96 -6.12 1.82 -13.76
C LEU A 96 -7.41 2.53 -13.30
N ILE A 97 -7.29 3.61 -12.51
CA ILE A 97 -8.43 4.29 -11.88
C ILE A 97 -9.26 5.03 -12.93
N GLN A 98 -10.57 4.83 -12.87
CA GLN A 98 -11.56 5.54 -13.67
C GLN A 98 -12.52 6.33 -12.77
N PRO A 99 -12.87 7.57 -13.15
CA PRO A 99 -12.29 8.37 -14.23
C PRO A 99 -10.78 8.61 -14.06
N THR A 100 -10.10 8.94 -15.17
CA THR A 100 -8.66 9.18 -15.15
C THR A 100 -8.29 10.23 -14.11
N VAL A 101 -7.36 9.87 -13.24
CA VAL A 101 -6.88 10.72 -12.14
C VAL A 101 -5.59 11.44 -12.51
N ARG A 102 -5.34 12.57 -11.86
CA ARG A 102 -4.06 13.28 -11.99
C ARG A 102 -2.94 12.51 -11.30
N GLY A 103 -1.68 12.75 -11.69
CA GLY A 103 -0.52 12.11 -11.06
C GLY A 103 -0.39 12.40 -9.56
N ASP A 104 -0.78 13.60 -9.14
CA ASP A 104 -0.80 14.09 -7.76
C ASP A 104 -2.10 13.78 -7.00
N ALA A 105 -3.04 13.04 -7.61
CA ALA A 105 -4.32 12.73 -6.99
C ALA A 105 -4.16 11.99 -5.66
N GLU A 106 -4.96 12.41 -4.67
CA GLU A 106 -5.15 11.73 -3.39
C GLU A 106 -6.09 10.53 -3.59
N ILE A 107 -5.54 9.32 -3.50
CA ILE A 107 -6.29 8.09 -3.71
C ILE A 107 -6.70 7.46 -2.38
N THR A 108 -7.96 7.07 -2.28
CA THR A 108 -8.49 6.26 -1.18
C THR A 108 -8.66 4.83 -1.65
N TYR A 109 -8.19 3.87 -0.85
CA TYR A 109 -8.36 2.44 -1.12
C TYR A 109 -9.32 1.83 -0.11
N TYR A 110 -10.09 0.85 -0.57
CA TYR A 110 -10.95 0.07 0.28
C TYR A 110 -11.01 -1.37 -0.21
N VAL A 111 -11.45 -2.25 0.68
CA VAL A 111 -11.50 -3.68 0.43
C VAL A 111 -12.90 -4.21 0.66
N THR A 112 -13.28 -5.20 -0.14
CA THR A 112 -14.52 -5.94 0.04
C THR A 112 -14.25 -7.42 0.18
N TRP A 113 -15.24 -8.15 0.70
CA TRP A 113 -15.28 -9.59 0.75
C TRP A 113 -16.58 -10.05 0.10
N GLU A 114 -16.50 -11.05 -0.77
CA GLU A 114 -17.64 -11.72 -1.36
C GLU A 114 -17.46 -13.24 -1.28
N SER A 115 -18.35 -13.93 -0.58
CA SER A 115 -18.37 -15.40 -0.55
C SER A 115 -18.85 -15.94 -1.90
N ALA A 116 -18.17 -16.94 -2.43
CA ALA A 116 -18.66 -17.71 -3.58
C ALA A 116 -19.80 -18.66 -3.19
N THR A 117 -19.90 -19.01 -1.90
CA THR A 117 -21.03 -19.78 -1.36
C THR A 117 -22.19 -18.82 -1.09
N GLN A 118 -23.32 -19.08 -1.75
CA GLN A 118 -24.56 -18.33 -1.55
C GLN A 118 -25.30 -18.81 -0.29
N ASN A 119 -26.24 -17.97 0.19
CA ASN A 119 -27.16 -18.29 1.30
C ASN A 119 -26.50 -18.59 2.66
N LEU A 120 -25.24 -18.20 2.87
CA LEU A 120 -24.65 -18.18 4.21
C LEU A 120 -25.32 -17.11 5.06
N THR A 121 -25.67 -17.45 6.29
CA THR A 121 -26.32 -16.53 7.24
C THR A 121 -25.77 -16.69 8.65
N GLY A 122 -26.03 -15.70 9.50
CA GLY A 122 -25.62 -15.73 10.91
C GLY A 122 -24.13 -16.01 11.09
N LYS A 123 -23.80 -16.91 12.03
CA LYS A 123 -22.42 -17.26 12.41
C LYS A 123 -21.59 -17.92 11.29
N ASP A 124 -22.24 -18.39 10.23
CA ASP A 124 -21.57 -19.07 9.12
C ASP A 124 -21.16 -18.10 7.99
N ALA A 125 -21.73 -16.88 8.00
CA ALA A 125 -21.44 -15.84 7.04
C ALA A 125 -20.27 -14.95 7.52
N ILE A 126 -19.30 -14.73 6.64
CA ILE A 126 -18.31 -13.68 6.82
C ILE A 126 -18.88 -12.38 6.25
N VAL A 127 -19.11 -11.38 7.10
CA VAL A 127 -19.68 -10.08 6.71
C VAL A 127 -18.81 -8.97 7.29
N ILE A 128 -18.34 -8.06 6.43
CA ILE A 128 -17.61 -6.85 6.87
C ILE A 128 -18.55 -5.97 7.69
N ASP A 129 -18.08 -5.53 8.85
CA ASP A 129 -18.78 -4.59 9.71
C ASP A 129 -18.54 -3.14 9.26
N TYR A 130 -19.32 -2.72 8.26
CA TYR A 130 -19.27 -1.36 7.72
C TYR A 130 -19.69 -0.29 8.74
N ASP A 131 -20.48 -0.66 9.75
CA ASP A 131 -20.97 0.27 10.79
C ASP A 131 -19.88 0.52 11.83
N ARG A 132 -19.08 -0.51 12.18
CA ARG A 132 -17.95 -0.36 13.10
C ARG A 132 -16.82 0.47 12.49
N LYS A 133 -16.41 0.15 11.26
CA LYS A 133 -15.36 0.90 10.56
C LYS A 133 -15.41 0.59 9.07
N PHE A 134 -15.57 1.63 8.26
CA PHE A 134 -15.47 1.50 6.82
C PHE A 134 -14.12 0.88 6.41
N PRO A 135 -14.07 -0.10 5.50
CA PRO A 135 -12.90 -0.95 5.24
C PRO A 135 -11.83 -0.25 4.38
N ARG A 136 -11.37 0.93 4.82
CA ARG A 136 -10.30 1.69 4.17
C ARG A 136 -8.95 1.09 4.50
N VAL A 137 -8.08 1.04 3.51
CA VAL A 137 -6.69 0.61 3.65
C VAL A 137 -5.75 1.66 3.05
N LYS A 138 -4.49 1.63 3.49
CA LYS A 138 -3.41 2.46 2.93
C LYS A 138 -2.36 1.54 2.31
N LEU A 139 -1.78 1.97 1.20
CA LEU A 139 -0.65 1.28 0.58
C LEU A 139 0.62 1.53 1.40
N GLY A 140 1.52 0.55 1.44
CA GLY A 140 2.81 0.65 2.14
C GLY A 140 2.72 0.68 3.67
N SER A 141 1.52 0.56 4.25
CA SER A 141 1.31 0.61 5.70
C SER A 141 1.06 -0.78 6.29
N GLY A 142 2.06 -1.65 6.26
CA GLY A 142 2.08 -2.95 6.95
C GLY A 142 0.76 -3.75 6.94
N LYS A 143 0.52 -4.49 8.03
CA LYS A 143 -0.73 -5.24 8.26
C LYS A 143 -1.82 -4.30 8.78
N GLN A 144 -3.00 -4.36 8.17
CA GLN A 144 -4.17 -3.56 8.51
C GLN A 144 -5.39 -4.44 8.78
N GLN A 145 -6.22 -4.04 9.74
CA GLN A 145 -7.38 -4.82 10.15
C GLN A 145 -8.68 -4.30 9.52
N ILE A 146 -9.49 -5.25 9.08
CA ILE A 146 -10.86 -5.06 8.61
C ILE A 146 -11.78 -5.84 9.53
N TYR A 147 -12.77 -5.15 10.09
CA TYR A 147 -13.64 -5.74 11.10
C TYR A 147 -14.78 -6.51 10.45
N LEU A 148 -15.07 -7.68 11.02
CA LEU A 148 -16.19 -8.54 10.69
C LEU A 148 -17.24 -8.46 11.80
N ARG A 149 -18.50 -8.70 11.42
CA ARG A 149 -19.62 -8.85 12.36
C ARG A 149 -19.60 -10.20 13.06
#